data_AF-A0A7J4NZA7-F1
#
_entry.id   AF-A0A7J4NZA7-F1
#
_cell.length_a   1.000
_cell.length_b   1.000
_cell.length_c   1.000
_cell.angle_alpha   90.00
_cell.angle_beta   90.00
_cell.angle_gamma   90.00
#
_symmetry.space_group_name_H-M   'P 1'
#
loop_
_entity.id
_entity.type
_entity.pdbx_description
1 polymer ?
#
loop_
_entity_poly.entity_id
_entity_poly.type
_entity_poly.pdbx_seq_one_letter_code
_entity_poly.pdbx_strand_id
1 'polypeptide(L)' 'MFCFQCEQTAQGKGCTQKGVCGKNPEVAALQDLLVYALKGLSIVAVEGRKRGIYDREIDHFVCEATFATLTNVNFDP' A
#
# COMPACT_ATOMS: atom_id res chain seq x y z
N MET A 1 -2.32 -13.04 -6.02
CA MET A 1 -1.91 -11.63 -6.10
C MET A 1 -2.40 -11.03 -7.41
N PHE A 2 -2.55 -9.71 -7.47
CA PHE A 2 -2.61 -8.97 -8.73
C PHE A 2 -1.89 -7.64 -8.53
N CYS A 3 -0.72 -7.46 -9.16
CA CYS A 3 0.08 -6.25 -9.01
C CYS A 3 0.57 -5.77 -10.37
N PHE A 4 0.30 -4.50 -10.69
CA PHE A 4 0.60 -3.86 -11.98
C PHE A 4 1.23 -2.46 -11.85
N GLN A 5 1.73 -2.11 -10.66
CA GLN A 5 2.13 -0.73 -10.38
C GLN A 5 3.45 -0.29 -11.03
N CYS A 6 4.28 -1.25 -11.46
CA CYS A 6 5.57 -0.95 -12.08
C CYS A 6 5.56 -1.31 -13.56
N GLU A 7 6.41 -0.63 -14.32
CA GLU A 7 6.57 -0.81 -15.77
C GLU A 7 6.90 -2.27 -16.14
N GLN A 8 7.71 -2.95 -15.31
CA GLN A 8 8.18 -4.31 -15.53
C GLN A 8 7.16 -5.42 -15.20
N THR A 9 5.87 -5.08 -15.08
CA THR A 9 4.84 -6.08 -14.75
C THR A 9 4.76 -7.17 -15.82
N ALA A 10 4.39 -8.39 -15.42
CA ALA A 10 4.38 -9.53 -16.32
C ALA A 10 3.51 -9.26 -17.58
N GLN A 11 4.11 -9.48 -18.75
CA GLN A 11 3.50 -9.26 -20.08
C GLN A 11 2.96 -7.83 -20.29
N GLY A 12 3.43 -6.83 -19.54
CA GLY A 12 2.88 -5.47 -19.58
C GLY A 12 1.42 -5.37 -19.11
N LYS A 13 0.91 -6.37 -18.38
CA LYS A 13 -0.49 -6.43 -17.91
C LYS A 13 -0.62 -6.49 -16.40
N GLY A 14 0.08 -7.42 -15.75
CA GLY A 14 -0.14 -7.70 -14.33
C GLY A 14 0.56 -8.96 -13.85
N CYS A 15 1.22 -8.89 -12.70
CA CYS A 15 1.77 -10.06 -12.02
C CYS A 15 0.67 -10.81 -11.26
N THR A 16 0.37 -12.05 -11.66
CA THR A 16 -0.73 -12.85 -11.07
C THR A 16 -0.26 -14.04 -10.21
N GLN A 17 0.95 -14.55 -10.45
CA GLN A 17 1.52 -15.69 -9.71
C GLN A 17 2.70 -15.30 -8.82
N LYS A 18 3.61 -14.43 -9.30
CA LYS A 18 4.72 -13.84 -8.55
C LYS A 18 5.09 -12.52 -9.24
N GLY A 19 5.57 -11.53 -8.48
CA GLY A 19 6.08 -10.28 -9.03
C GLY A 19 7.38 -10.49 -9.82
N VAL A 20 7.52 -9.83 -10.97
CA VAL A 20 8.80 -9.77 -11.71
C VAL A 20 9.90 -9.18 -10.84
N CYS A 21 9.56 -8.24 -9.95
CA CYS A 21 10.44 -7.67 -8.94
C CYS A 21 10.79 -8.60 -7.77
N GLY A 22 10.33 -9.86 -7.78
CA GLY A 22 10.59 -10.84 -6.72
C GLY A 22 9.51 -10.90 -5.62
N LYS A 23 8.59 -9.93 -5.55
CA LYS A 23 7.49 -9.90 -4.57
C LYS A 23 6.66 -11.17 -4.63
N ASN A 24 6.57 -11.89 -3.52
CA ASN A 24 5.77 -13.11 -3.41
C ASN A 24 4.27 -12.79 -3.23
N PRO A 25 3.36 -13.75 -3.43
CA PRO A 25 1.93 -13.51 -3.31
C PRO A 25 1.44 -13.12 -1.91
N GLU A 26 2.12 -13.57 -0.86
CA GLU A 26 1.79 -13.28 0.54
C GLU A 26 2.06 -11.80 0.85
N VAL A 27 3.27 -11.31 0.59
CA VAL A 27 3.64 -9.90 0.70
C VAL A 27 2.74 -9.03 -0.16
N ALA A 28 2.41 -9.46 -1.38
CA ALA A 28 1.46 -8.73 -2.21
C ALA A 28 0.07 -8.61 -1.56
N ALA A 29 -0.46 -9.70 -0.99
CA ALA A 29 -1.75 -9.69 -0.30
C ALA A 29 -1.73 -8.82 0.98
N LEU A 30 -0.62 -8.84 1.73
CA LEU A 30 -0.43 -8.00 2.90
C LEU A 30 -0.34 -6.51 2.54
N GLN A 31 0.36 -6.16 1.46
CA GLN A 31 0.40 -4.79 0.93
C GLN A 31 -0.99 -4.33 0.44
N ASP A 32 -1.77 -5.22 -0.21
CA ASP A 32 -3.16 -4.93 -0.59
C ASP A 32 -4.03 -4.65 0.64
N LEU A 33 -3.91 -5.49 1.68
CA LEU A 33 -4.64 -5.33 2.95
C LEU A 33 -4.23 -4.04 3.69
N LEU A 34 -2.94 -3.71 3.71
CA LEU A 34 -2.43 -2.48 4.30
C LEU A 34 -3.04 -1.27 3.62
N VAL A 35 -3.03 -1.21 2.28
CA VAL A 35 -3.65 -0.11 1.53
C VAL A 35 -5.16 -0.03 1.79
N TYR A 36 -5.86 -1.17 1.92
CA TYR A 36 -7.27 -1.19 2.30
C TYR A 36 -7.51 -0.57 3.69
N ALA A 37 -6.72 -0.97 4.70
CA ALA A 37 -6.81 -0.44 6.04
C ALA A 37 -6.49 1.07 6.10
N LEU A 38 -5.46 1.52 5.36
CA LEU A 38 -5.08 2.94 5.27
C LEU A 38 -6.20 3.79 4.67
N LYS A 39 -6.94 3.29 3.68
CA LYS A 39 -8.14 3.97 3.17
C LYS A 39 -9.21 4.13 4.26
N GLY A 40 -9.44 3.09 5.05
CA GLY A 40 -10.36 3.12 6.20
C GLY A 40 -9.95 4.17 7.24
N LEU A 41 -8.68 4.17 7.65
CA LEU A 41 -8.11 5.17 8.55
C LEU A 41 -8.25 6.58 7.98
N SER A 42 -7.97 6.76 6.69
CA SER A 42 -8.05 8.06 6.02
C SER A 42 -9.46 8.63 6.00
N ILE A 43 -10.50 7.80 5.89
CA ILE A 43 -11.90 8.25 5.95
C ILE A 43 -12.17 8.95 7.30
N VAL A 44 -11.74 8.33 8.40
CA VAL A 44 -11.94 8.89 9.76
C VAL A 44 -11.07 10.13 9.97
N ALA A 45 -9.80 10.10 9.55
CA ALA A 45 -8.91 11.24 9.66
C ALA A 45 -9.44 12.47 8.88
N VAL A 46 -9.98 12.26 7.67
CA VAL A 46 -10.59 13.32 6.86
C VAL A 46 -11.84 13.90 7.54
N GLU A 47 -12.69 13.07 8.15
CA GLU A 47 -13.85 13.56 8.90
C GLU A 47 -13.43 14.32 10.18
N GLY A 48 -12.39 13.86 10.86
CA GLY A 48 -11.80 14.55 12.02
C GLY A 48 -11.31 15.96 11.67
N ARG A 49 -10.64 16.13 10.51
CA ARG A 49 -10.16 17.43 10.04
C ARG A 49 -11.29 18.46 9.86
N LYS A 50 -12.49 18.04 9.44
CA LYS A 50 -13.66 18.95 9.34
C LYS A 50 -14.10 19.50 10.70
N ARG A 51 -13.70 18.84 11.78
CA ARG A 51 -14.00 19.21 13.17
C ARG A 51 -12.79 19.84 13.88
N GLY A 52 -11.74 20.18 13.14
CA GLY A 52 -10.51 20.75 13.67
C GLY A 52 -9.60 19.73 14.38
N ILE A 53 -9.82 18.43 14.20
CA ILE A 53 -8.96 17.38 14.76
C ILE A 53 -7.86 17.07 13.75
N TYR A 54 -6.61 17.25 14.18
CA TYR A 54 -5.41 16.96 13.39
C TYR A 54 -4.47 16.09 14.22
N ASP A 55 -4.01 15.00 13.62
CA ASP A 55 -3.09 14.05 14.26
C ASP A 55 -1.88 13.83 13.36
N ARG A 56 -0.75 14.37 13.78
CA ARG A 56 0.50 14.32 13.02
C ARG A 56 1.09 12.91 12.95
N GLU A 57 0.87 12.08 13.97
CA GLU A 57 1.37 10.70 13.98
C GLU A 57 0.62 9.88 12.94
N ILE A 58 -0.69 10.07 12.83
CA ILE A 58 -1.50 9.45 11.77
C ILE A 58 -1.07 9.94 10.37
N ASP A 59 -0.84 11.25 10.21
CA ASP A 59 -0.38 11.80 8.93
C ASP A 59 0.95 11.16 8.49
N HIS A 60 1.91 11.02 9.41
CA HIS A 60 3.20 10.41 9.13
C HIS A 60 3.09 8.92 8.84
N PHE A 61 2.33 8.19 9.65
CA PHE A 61 2.14 6.76 9.50
C PHE A 61 1.53 6.39 8.15
N VAL A 62 0.54 7.16 7.67
CA VAL A 62 -0.06 6.91 6.35
C VAL A 62 0.98 7.08 5.23
N CYS A 63 1.87 8.06 5.33
CA CYS A 63 2.97 8.24 4.37
C CYS A 63 3.95 7.07 4.41
N GLU A 64 4.43 6.67 5.59
CA GLU A 64 5.38 5.55 5.75
C GLU A 64 4.79 4.23 5.26
N ALA A 65 3.55 3.93 5.67
CA ALA A 65 2.87 2.70 5.31
C ALA A 65 2.57 2.62 3.80
N THR A 66 2.22 3.75 3.16
CA THR A 66 2.06 3.81 1.70
C THR A 66 3.41 3.65 0.99
N PHE A 67 4.47 4.23 1.54
CA PHE A 67 5.82 4.11 0.98
C PHE A 67 6.31 2.65 1.00
N ALA A 68 6.00 1.91 2.06
CA ALA A 68 6.34 0.49 2.19
C ALA A 68 5.72 -0.41 1.09
N THR A 69 4.63 0.03 0.43
CA THR A 69 4.00 -0.74 -0.65
C THR A 69 4.56 -0.44 -2.04
N LEU A 70 5.48 0.54 -2.16
CA LEU A 70 6.12 0.84 -3.42
C LEU A 70 7.05 -0.29 -3.88
N THR A 71 7.28 -0.32 -5.18
CA THR A 71 8.14 -1.35 -5.81
C THR A 71 9.55 -1.30 -5.23
N ASN A 72 10.04 -2.46 -4.79
CA ASN A 72 11.38 -2.64 -4.22
C ASN A 72 11.65 -1.92 -2.89
N VAL A 73 10.62 -1.59 -2.11
CA VAL A 73 10.79 -0.96 -0.79
C VAL A 73 10.81 -1.98 0.35
N ASN A 74 9.74 -2.76 0.53
CA ASN A 74 9.67 -3.74 1.60
C ASN A 74 9.15 -5.11 1.10
N PHE A 75 9.84 -6.18 1.50
CA PHE A 75 9.52 -7.57 1.19
C PHE A 75 9.36 -8.45 2.43
N ASP A 76 9.53 -7.89 3.64
CA ASP A 76 9.31 -8.59 4.90
C ASP A 76 7.80 -8.63 5.21
N PRO A 77 7.19 -9.81 5.43
CA PRO A 77 5.76 -9.95 5.74
C PRO A 77 5.31 -9.23 7.01
#